data_AF-A0A2E0QCG2-F1
#
_entry.id   AF-A0A2E0QCG2-F1
#
_cell.length_a   1.000
_cell.length_b   1.000
_cell.length_c   1.000
_cell.angle_alpha   90.00
_cell.angle_beta   90.00
_cell.angle_gamma   90.00
#
_symmetry.space_group_name_H-M   'P 1'
#
loop_
_entity.id
_entity.type
_entity.pdbx_description
1 polymer ?
#
loop_
_entity_poly.entity_id
_entity_poly.type
_entity_poly.pdbx_seq_one_letter_code
_entity_poly.pdbx_strand_id
1 'polypeptide(L)'
;MITPRQCRAARGLLGWSQADLANACGMSKTAINNFEMGNSSIKQVSMHAIIQAFEDNNIDIMEHEGVRFKHNSVRIIRGDQPLFTLWNEILSTMGDEGGEVLINSVNESEGYNKYGKELDAYIEKLKKAGITERLLAKEGQTVFAAPREWYRFISEEAFNSGIMTFIFKDKVALMLWKESVLLLIESEEAAAAEKERFETIWKTART
;
A
#
# COMPACT_ATOMS: atom_id res chain seq x y z
N MET A 1 -3.73 17.60 -20.33
CA MET A 1 -2.71 18.69 -20.51
C MET A 1 -2.57 19.40 -19.17
N ILE A 2 -1.34 19.63 -18.70
CA ILE A 2 -1.08 20.39 -17.47
C ILE A 2 -1.11 21.90 -17.76
N THR A 3 -1.75 22.70 -16.90
CA THR A 3 -1.76 24.17 -17.03
C THR A 3 -0.53 24.81 -16.36
N PRO A 4 -0.16 26.06 -16.71
CA PRO A 4 0.91 26.79 -16.01
C PRO A 4 0.66 26.93 -14.51
N ARG A 5 -0.62 27.00 -14.08
CA ARG A 5 -1.01 27.05 -12.67
C ARG A 5 -0.77 25.71 -11.98
N GLN A 6 -1.22 24.61 -12.59
CA GLN A 6 -0.98 23.26 -12.08
C GLN A 6 0.52 22.95 -11.97
N CYS A 7 1.33 23.38 -12.95
CA CYS A 7 2.77 23.21 -12.90
C CYS A 7 3.41 23.89 -11.68
N ARG A 8 3.05 25.16 -11.42
CA ARG A 8 3.52 25.88 -10.22
C ARG A 8 3.03 25.23 -8.93
N ALA A 9 1.77 24.80 -8.88
CA ALA A 9 1.18 24.17 -7.72
C ALA A 9 1.86 22.82 -7.42
N ALA A 10 2.08 21.98 -8.43
CA ALA A 10 2.78 20.70 -8.31
C ALA A 10 4.22 20.89 -7.80
N ARG A 11 4.97 21.87 -8.35
CA ARG A 11 6.28 22.23 -7.78
C ARG A 11 6.16 22.71 -6.34
N GLY A 12 5.12 23.48 -6.02
CA GLY A 12 4.85 23.95 -4.67
C GLY A 12 4.67 22.79 -3.68
N LEU A 13 3.89 21.76 -4.05
CA LEU A 13 3.71 20.54 -3.26
C LEU A 13 5.03 19.81 -3.01
N LEU A 14 5.89 19.73 -4.04
CA LEU A 14 7.20 19.08 -3.95
C LEU A 14 8.30 19.95 -3.31
N GLY A 15 8.03 21.23 -3.02
CA GLY A 15 9.05 22.20 -2.60
C GLY A 15 10.13 22.47 -3.67
N TRP A 16 9.83 22.19 -4.94
CA TRP A 16 10.79 22.28 -6.05
C TRP A 16 10.95 23.70 -6.59
N SER A 17 12.19 24.07 -6.89
CA SER A 17 12.51 25.22 -7.74
C SER A 17 12.23 24.93 -9.22
N GLN A 18 12.23 25.97 -10.07
CA GLN A 18 12.16 25.77 -11.52
C GLN A 18 13.36 25.00 -12.08
N ALA A 19 14.52 25.06 -11.40
CA ALA A 19 15.71 24.30 -11.80
C ALA A 19 15.54 22.81 -11.48
N ASP A 20 14.90 22.47 -10.37
CA ASP A 20 14.65 21.07 -9.99
C ASP A 20 13.70 20.40 -10.99
N LEU A 21 12.61 21.08 -11.35
CA LEU A 21 11.71 20.57 -12.41
C LEU A 21 12.43 20.46 -13.75
N ALA A 22 13.22 21.46 -14.13
CA ALA A 22 13.99 21.44 -15.37
C ALA A 22 14.93 20.22 -15.44
N ASN A 23 15.62 19.91 -14.35
CA ASN A 23 16.46 18.73 -14.24
C ASN A 23 15.63 17.43 -14.31
N ALA A 24 14.52 17.36 -13.58
CA ALA A 24 13.67 16.18 -13.52
C ALA A 24 13.03 15.82 -14.88
N CYS A 25 12.63 16.81 -15.68
CA CYS A 25 12.02 16.59 -16.99
C CYS A 25 12.99 16.75 -18.18
N GLY A 26 14.30 16.94 -17.93
CA GLY A 26 15.32 17.08 -18.97
C GLY A 26 15.17 18.33 -19.85
N MET A 27 14.69 19.44 -19.29
CA MET A 27 14.46 20.70 -19.99
C MET A 27 15.37 21.82 -19.46
N SER A 28 15.40 22.97 -20.15
CA SER A 28 16.09 24.15 -19.63
C SER A 28 15.21 24.91 -18.64
N LYS A 29 15.82 25.53 -17.62
CA LYS A 29 15.11 26.41 -16.67
C LYS A 29 14.33 27.51 -17.38
N THR A 30 14.89 28.08 -18.45
CA THR A 30 14.22 29.11 -19.27
C THR A 30 12.93 28.59 -19.91
N ALA A 31 12.92 27.34 -20.40
CA ALA A 31 11.73 26.74 -20.97
C ALA A 31 10.63 26.53 -19.91
N ILE A 32 11.00 26.06 -18.71
CA ILE A 32 10.08 25.93 -17.58
C ILE A 32 9.49 27.30 -17.19
N ASN A 33 10.34 28.32 -17.06
CA ASN A 33 9.88 29.67 -16.72
C ASN A 33 8.91 30.23 -17.77
N ASN A 34 9.22 30.10 -19.06
CA ASN A 34 8.35 30.58 -20.13
C ASN A 34 7.00 29.87 -20.17
N PHE A 35 6.99 28.56 -19.87
CA PHE A 35 5.76 27.79 -19.74
C PHE A 35 4.93 28.26 -18.54
N GLU A 36 5.53 28.39 -17.36
CA GLU A 36 4.82 28.84 -16.17
C GLU A 36 4.27 30.27 -16.30
N MET A 37 4.96 31.16 -16.99
CA MET A 37 4.45 32.51 -17.27
C MET A 37 3.30 32.53 -18.29
N GLY A 38 3.03 31.43 -18.98
CA GLY A 38 2.04 31.36 -20.06
C GLY A 38 2.51 32.05 -21.36
N ASN A 39 3.81 32.32 -21.48
CA ASN A 39 4.38 33.14 -22.56
C ASN A 39 4.63 32.35 -23.87
N SER A 40 4.43 31.03 -23.88
CA SER A 40 4.72 30.20 -25.06
C SER A 40 3.91 28.91 -25.09
N SER A 41 3.51 28.50 -26.30
CA SER A 41 2.91 27.19 -26.55
C SER A 41 3.97 26.11 -26.41
N ILE A 42 3.89 25.30 -25.35
CA ILE A 42 4.79 24.18 -25.15
C ILE A 42 4.45 23.04 -26.13
N LYS A 43 5.47 22.38 -26.67
CA LYS A 43 5.27 21.20 -27.53
C LYS A 43 4.68 20.06 -26.69
N GLN A 44 3.84 19.22 -27.30
CA GLN A 44 3.22 18.07 -26.62
C GLN A 44 4.24 17.12 -25.96
N VAL A 45 5.41 16.93 -26.59
CA VAL A 45 6.51 16.11 -26.04
C VAL A 45 7.04 16.70 -24.73
N SER A 46 7.27 18.01 -24.71
CA SER A 46 7.74 18.72 -23.50
C SER A 46 6.66 18.75 -22.42
N MET A 47 5.38 18.82 -22.80
CA MET A 47 4.26 18.71 -21.87
C MET A 47 4.24 17.34 -21.18
N HIS A 48 4.41 16.26 -21.95
CA HIS A 48 4.49 14.90 -21.41
C HIS A 48 5.68 14.75 -20.47
N ALA A 49 6.85 15.29 -20.81
CA ALA A 49 8.02 15.24 -19.94
C ALA A 49 7.78 15.91 -18.58
N ILE A 50 7.07 17.05 -18.55
CA ILE A 50 6.71 17.73 -17.31
C ILE A 50 5.72 16.90 -16.50
N ILE A 51 4.67 16.36 -17.14
CA ILE A 51 3.68 15.51 -16.45
C ILE A 51 4.36 14.27 -15.86
N GLN A 52 5.17 13.57 -16.66
CA GLN A 52 5.90 12.38 -16.22
C GLN A 52 6.82 12.68 -15.03
N ALA A 53 7.57 13.79 -15.08
CA ALA A 53 8.45 14.17 -13.97
C ALA A 53 7.69 14.38 -12.65
N PHE A 54 6.47 14.95 -12.70
CA PHE A 54 5.61 15.06 -11.53
C PHE A 54 5.03 13.70 -11.09
N GLU A 55 4.56 12.90 -12.04
CA GLU A 55 4.00 11.57 -11.79
C GLU A 55 5.01 10.60 -11.17
N ASP A 56 6.27 10.64 -11.61
CA ASP A 56 7.39 9.87 -11.08
C ASP A 56 7.76 10.31 -9.65
N ASN A 57 7.33 11.50 -9.25
CA ASN A 57 7.53 12.07 -7.92
C ASN A 57 6.23 12.12 -7.11
N ASN A 58 5.32 11.19 -7.38
CA ASN A 58 4.07 11.00 -6.64
C ASN A 58 3.15 12.23 -6.66
N ILE A 59 3.08 12.95 -7.77
CA ILE A 59 2.08 14.00 -7.99
C ILE A 59 1.13 13.56 -9.11
N ASP A 60 -0.17 13.61 -8.82
CA ASP A 60 -1.22 13.51 -9.82
C ASP A 60 -1.63 14.90 -10.31
N ILE A 61 -1.72 15.05 -11.63
CA ILE A 61 -2.31 16.22 -12.28
C ILE A 61 -3.78 15.90 -12.58
N MET A 62 -4.70 16.54 -11.88
CA MET A 62 -6.14 16.25 -11.98
C MET A 62 -6.81 17.06 -13.08
N GLU A 63 -8.06 16.70 -13.40
CA GLU A 63 -8.93 17.54 -14.20
C GLU A 63 -9.28 18.85 -13.46
N HIS A 64 -9.75 19.86 -14.20
CA HIS A 64 -10.21 21.14 -13.64
C HIS A 64 -9.18 21.91 -12.77
N GLU A 65 -7.92 21.95 -13.21
CA GLU A 65 -6.81 22.69 -12.55
C GLU A 65 -6.36 22.15 -11.17
N GLY A 66 -6.76 20.93 -10.78
CA GLY A 66 -6.30 20.31 -9.52
C GLY A 66 -4.91 19.68 -9.62
N VAL A 67 -4.18 19.65 -8.50
CA VAL A 67 -2.97 18.82 -8.31
C VAL A 67 -3.01 18.21 -6.90
N ARG A 68 -2.53 16.99 -6.74
CA ARG A 68 -2.46 16.31 -5.44
C ARG A 68 -1.25 15.38 -5.38
N PHE A 69 -0.89 14.94 -4.18
CA PHE A 69 -0.05 13.75 -4.08
C PHE A 69 -0.81 12.52 -4.60
N LYS A 70 -0.12 11.61 -5.28
CA LYS A 70 -0.63 10.29 -5.60
C LYS A 70 -1.03 9.62 -4.28
N HIS A 71 -2.33 9.51 -4.08
CA HIS A 71 -2.90 8.42 -3.28
C HIS A 71 -3.00 7.23 -4.23
N ASN A 72 -2.57 6.03 -3.82
CA ASN A 72 -2.31 4.85 -4.67
C ASN A 72 -0.83 4.64 -4.97
N SER A 73 -0.11 4.06 -3.99
CA SER A 73 1.28 3.64 -4.13
C SER A 73 1.43 2.12 -4.02
N VAL A 74 2.46 1.56 -4.68
CA VAL A 74 2.87 0.16 -4.49
C VAL A 74 4.33 0.15 -4.09
N ARG A 75 4.61 -0.36 -2.89
CA ARG A 75 5.95 -0.52 -2.32
C ARG A 75 6.33 -2.00 -2.34
N ILE A 76 7.49 -2.31 -2.90
CA ILE A 76 8.07 -3.66 -2.85
C ILE A 76 9.06 -3.69 -1.69
N ILE A 77 8.72 -4.43 -0.63
CA ILE A 77 9.58 -4.61 0.54
C ILE A 77 10.31 -5.95 0.38
N ARG A 78 11.65 -5.86 0.33
CA ARG A 78 12.58 -7.00 0.22
C ARG A 78 13.50 -7.01 1.44
N GLY A 79 13.99 -8.19 1.81
CA GLY A 79 15.00 -8.36 2.86
C GLY A 79 14.66 -9.46 3.85
N ASP A 80 15.33 -9.44 4.99
CA ASP A 80 15.31 -10.57 5.92
C ASP A 80 14.01 -10.68 6.74
N GLN A 81 13.29 -9.56 6.93
CA GLN A 81 12.11 -9.49 7.81
C GLN A 81 10.92 -8.69 7.22
N PRO A 82 10.39 -9.05 6.04
CA PRO A 82 9.26 -8.34 5.43
C PRO A 82 8.00 -8.29 6.31
N LEU A 83 7.71 -9.35 7.08
CA LEU A 83 6.58 -9.35 8.03
C LEU A 83 6.77 -8.35 9.17
N PHE A 84 7.99 -8.21 9.70
CA PHE A 84 8.25 -7.26 10.77
C PHE A 84 8.01 -5.81 10.31
N THR A 85 8.43 -5.48 9.08
CA THR A 85 8.11 -4.20 8.45
C THR A 85 6.61 -4.00 8.33
N LEU A 86 5.87 -5.03 7.89
CA LEU A 86 4.41 -4.97 7.78
C LEU A 86 3.73 -4.77 9.13
N TRP A 87 4.15 -5.50 10.17
CA TRP A 87 3.58 -5.37 11.51
C TRP A 87 3.76 -3.96 12.08
N ASN A 88 4.93 -3.35 11.87
CA ASN A 88 5.15 -1.96 12.25
C ASN A 88 4.29 -1.00 11.43
N GLU A 89 4.10 -1.26 10.13
CA GLU A 89 3.23 -0.49 9.25
C GLU A 89 1.76 -0.57 9.67
N ILE A 90 1.27 -1.75 10.07
CA ILE A 90 -0.09 -1.95 10.59
C ILE A 90 -0.26 -1.15 11.88
N LEU A 91 0.63 -1.33 12.85
CA LEU A 91 0.54 -0.64 14.14
C LEU A 91 0.61 0.89 13.98
N SER A 92 1.47 1.41 13.10
CA SER A 92 1.56 2.85 12.86
C SER A 92 0.36 3.40 12.10
N THR A 93 -0.21 2.64 11.16
CA THR A 93 -1.36 3.05 10.34
C THR A 93 -2.66 3.07 11.14
N MET A 94 -2.83 2.08 12.03
CA MET A 94 -4.05 1.92 12.83
C MET A 94 -4.02 2.79 14.10
N GLY A 95 -2.83 3.05 14.65
CA GLY A 95 -2.64 3.92 15.83
C GLY A 95 -3.51 3.50 17.02
N ASP A 96 -3.99 4.49 17.77
CA ASP A 96 -4.91 4.30 18.90
C ASP A 96 -6.40 4.31 18.47
N GLU A 97 -6.69 4.46 17.18
CA GLU A 97 -8.05 4.46 16.64
C GLU A 97 -8.68 3.04 16.67
N GLY A 98 -7.84 2.02 16.88
CA GLY A 98 -8.24 0.62 16.88
C GLY A 98 -8.63 0.15 15.48
N GLY A 99 -9.48 -0.87 15.40
CA GLY A 99 -10.04 -1.36 14.15
C GLY A 99 -9.72 -2.81 13.88
N GLU A 100 -9.77 -3.19 12.60
CA GLU A 100 -9.72 -4.58 12.18
C GLU A 100 -8.68 -4.79 11.07
N VAL A 101 -7.89 -5.85 11.21
CA VAL A 101 -7.03 -6.39 10.17
C VAL A 101 -7.62 -7.71 9.66
N LEU A 102 -7.76 -7.85 8.35
CA LEU A 102 -8.23 -9.08 7.73
C LEU A 102 -7.05 -9.80 7.09
N ILE A 103 -6.90 -11.09 7.39
CA ILE A 103 -5.78 -11.89 6.89
C ILE A 103 -6.32 -13.10 6.15
N ASN A 104 -6.15 -13.11 4.82
CA ASN A 104 -6.48 -14.26 3.98
C ASN A 104 -5.29 -15.21 3.86
N SER A 105 -5.56 -16.52 3.78
CA SER A 105 -4.56 -17.59 3.62
C SER A 105 -3.39 -17.48 4.60
N VAL A 106 -3.66 -17.28 5.90
CA VAL A 106 -2.62 -17.19 6.94
C VAL A 106 -1.86 -18.52 7.06
N ASN A 107 -0.53 -18.47 6.97
CA ASN A 107 0.33 -19.63 7.23
C ASN A 107 1.04 -19.47 8.58
N GLU A 108 0.36 -19.84 9.66
CA GLU A 108 0.90 -19.67 11.03
C GLU A 108 2.16 -20.51 11.26
N SER A 109 2.24 -21.71 10.70
CA SER A 109 3.42 -22.57 10.83
C SER A 109 4.67 -21.89 10.26
N GLU A 110 4.55 -21.27 9.08
CA GLU A 110 5.66 -20.57 8.44
C GLU A 110 6.00 -19.26 9.17
N GLY A 111 4.99 -18.51 9.61
CA GLY A 111 5.16 -17.30 10.41
C GLY A 111 5.86 -17.58 11.74
N TYR A 112 5.37 -18.56 12.51
CA TYR A 112 5.86 -18.86 13.84
C TYR A 112 7.27 -19.49 13.82
N ASN A 113 7.54 -20.37 12.85
CA ASN A 113 8.88 -20.96 12.71
C ASN A 113 9.96 -19.91 12.43
N LYS A 114 9.60 -18.81 11.74
CA LYS A 114 10.55 -17.76 11.37
C LYS A 114 10.60 -16.60 12.37
N TYR A 115 9.47 -16.28 13.02
CA TYR A 115 9.32 -15.05 13.80
C TYR A 115 8.48 -15.20 15.07
N GLY A 116 8.40 -16.38 15.69
CA GLY A 116 7.46 -16.64 16.79
C GLY A 116 7.49 -15.61 17.94
N LYS A 117 8.69 -15.20 18.40
CA LYS A 117 8.82 -14.20 19.48
C LYS A 117 8.32 -12.81 19.07
N GLU A 118 8.65 -12.40 17.85
CA GLU A 118 8.24 -11.12 17.29
C GLU A 118 6.73 -11.09 17.00
N LEU A 119 6.16 -12.22 16.58
CA LEU A 119 4.74 -12.41 16.36
C LEU A 119 3.96 -12.31 17.68
N ASP A 120 4.41 -12.98 18.74
CA ASP A 120 3.80 -12.85 20.08
C ASP A 120 3.79 -11.40 20.55
N ALA A 121 4.93 -10.70 20.39
CA ALA A 121 5.05 -9.30 20.75
C ALA A 121 4.15 -8.38 19.92
N TYR A 122 3.95 -8.69 18.63
CA TYR A 122 3.04 -7.98 17.74
C TYR A 122 1.58 -8.17 18.17
N ILE A 123 1.14 -9.40 18.42
CA ILE A 123 -0.23 -9.71 18.86
C ILE A 123 -0.56 -8.99 20.17
N GLU A 124 0.39 -8.93 21.12
CA GLU A 124 0.18 -8.18 22.37
C GLU A 124 0.07 -6.66 22.15
N LYS A 125 0.77 -6.11 21.16
CA LYS A 125 0.62 -4.70 20.78
C LYS A 125 -0.74 -4.42 20.15
N LEU A 126 -1.23 -5.30 19.26
CA LEU A 126 -2.57 -5.17 18.68
C LEU A 126 -3.65 -5.13 19.76
N LYS A 127 -3.62 -6.08 20.70
CA LYS A 127 -4.58 -6.14 21.80
C LYS A 127 -4.59 -4.86 22.62
N LYS A 128 -3.41 -4.31 22.94
CA LYS A 128 -3.29 -3.05 23.70
C LYS A 128 -3.83 -1.84 22.94
N ALA A 129 -3.68 -1.83 21.62
CA ALA A 129 -4.21 -0.79 20.74
C ALA A 129 -5.71 -0.98 20.42
N GLY A 130 -6.37 -2.03 20.94
CA GLY A 130 -7.77 -2.33 20.62
C GLY A 130 -7.98 -2.75 19.16
N ILE A 131 -6.95 -3.29 18.51
CA ILE A 131 -7.01 -3.80 17.14
C ILE A 131 -7.29 -5.31 17.19
N THR A 132 -8.27 -5.75 16.40
CA THR A 132 -8.63 -7.17 16.25
C THR A 132 -8.22 -7.70 14.89
N GLU A 133 -8.02 -9.01 14.77
CA GLU A 133 -7.80 -9.65 13.47
C GLU A 133 -8.90 -10.69 13.17
N ARG A 134 -9.18 -10.89 11.88
CA ARG A 134 -9.91 -12.06 11.38
C ARG A 134 -9.02 -12.81 10.40
N LEU A 135 -8.81 -14.10 10.64
CA LEU A 135 -7.84 -14.91 9.91
C LEU A 135 -8.51 -16.09 9.21
N LEU A 136 -8.27 -16.21 7.90
CA LEU A 136 -8.63 -17.40 7.11
C LEU A 136 -7.41 -18.32 7.02
N ALA A 137 -7.47 -19.45 7.72
CA ALA A 137 -6.40 -20.46 7.80
C ALA A 137 -6.76 -21.76 7.07
N LYS A 138 -5.77 -22.60 6.78
CA LYS A 138 -6.02 -23.91 6.18
C LYS A 138 -6.75 -24.83 7.16
N GLU A 139 -7.77 -25.55 6.70
CA GLU A 139 -8.37 -26.65 7.47
C GLU A 139 -7.32 -27.65 7.97
N GLY A 140 -7.48 -28.09 9.22
CA GLY A 140 -6.56 -29.05 9.86
C GLY A 140 -5.28 -28.43 10.42
N GLN A 141 -5.10 -27.10 10.36
CA GLN A 141 -3.98 -26.42 11.02
C GLN A 141 -4.02 -26.64 12.55
N THR A 142 -2.84 -26.84 13.14
CA THR A 142 -2.67 -27.11 14.58
C THR A 142 -1.88 -26.04 15.33
N VAL A 143 -1.27 -25.09 14.61
CA VAL A 143 -0.50 -23.96 15.16
C VAL A 143 -1.35 -22.70 15.12
N PHE A 144 -1.43 -21.97 16.22
CA PHE A 144 -2.20 -20.74 16.33
C PHE A 144 -1.38 -19.71 17.11
N ALA A 145 -1.16 -18.53 16.52
CA ALA A 145 -0.48 -17.42 17.18
C ALA A 145 -1.45 -16.40 17.80
N ALA A 146 -2.68 -16.35 17.29
CA ALA A 146 -3.74 -15.46 17.77
C ALA A 146 -4.84 -16.25 18.51
N PRO A 147 -5.78 -15.57 19.20
CA PRO A 147 -6.94 -16.21 19.82
C PRO A 147 -7.76 -17.04 18.82
N ARG A 148 -8.23 -18.20 19.26
CA ARG A 148 -8.87 -19.20 18.37
C ARG A 148 -10.14 -18.68 17.71
N GLU A 149 -10.87 -17.80 18.38
CA GLU A 149 -12.08 -17.13 17.92
C GLU A 149 -11.85 -16.18 16.73
N TRP A 150 -10.60 -15.80 16.46
CA TRP A 150 -10.26 -14.97 15.30
C TRP A 150 -10.13 -15.78 14.01
N TYR A 151 -10.11 -17.11 14.08
CA TYR A 151 -9.89 -17.98 12.92
C TYR A 151 -11.18 -18.51 12.32
N ARG A 152 -11.18 -18.60 10.99
CA ARG A 152 -12.03 -19.51 10.21
C ARG A 152 -11.17 -20.31 9.24
N PHE A 153 -11.68 -21.44 8.80
CA PHE A 153 -10.94 -22.39 7.99
C PHE A 153 -11.49 -22.50 6.58
N ILE A 154 -10.57 -22.50 5.64
CA ILE A 154 -10.80 -22.69 4.21
C ILE A 154 -10.18 -24.02 3.76
N SER A 155 -10.69 -24.57 2.66
CA SER A 155 -10.17 -25.81 2.09
C SER A 155 -8.69 -25.66 1.70
N GLU A 156 -7.97 -26.79 1.62
CA GLU A 156 -6.59 -26.79 1.16
C GLU A 156 -6.43 -26.22 -0.26
N GLU A 157 -7.40 -26.46 -1.16
CA GLU A 157 -7.41 -25.88 -2.50
C GLU A 157 -7.53 -24.36 -2.47
N ALA A 158 -8.47 -23.81 -1.68
CA ALA A 158 -8.63 -22.37 -1.51
C ALA A 158 -7.39 -21.73 -0.85
N PHE A 159 -6.80 -22.42 0.13
CA PHE A 159 -5.58 -21.97 0.79
C PHE A 159 -4.39 -21.90 -0.20
N ASN A 160 -4.15 -22.97 -0.95
CA ASN A 160 -3.00 -23.08 -1.86
C ASN A 160 -3.11 -22.21 -3.11
N SER A 161 -4.34 -21.86 -3.53
CA SER A 161 -4.60 -20.91 -4.63
C SER A 161 -4.56 -19.45 -4.16
N GLY A 162 -4.68 -19.21 -2.86
CA GLY A 162 -4.60 -17.89 -2.25
C GLY A 162 -3.16 -17.43 -2.00
N ILE A 163 -2.97 -16.12 -1.97
CA ILE A 163 -1.76 -15.47 -1.47
C ILE A 163 -2.06 -14.95 -0.07
N MET A 164 -1.11 -15.11 0.86
CA MET A 164 -1.27 -14.54 2.20
C MET A 164 -1.41 -13.02 2.08
N THR A 165 -2.60 -12.52 2.40
CA THR A 165 -3.02 -11.14 2.12
C THR A 165 -3.50 -10.49 3.40
N PHE A 166 -2.97 -9.30 3.70
CA PHE A 166 -3.39 -8.47 4.83
C PHE A 166 -4.17 -7.28 4.30
N ILE A 167 -5.29 -6.96 4.92
CA ILE A 167 -6.13 -5.82 4.56
C ILE A 167 -6.37 -5.00 5.82
N PHE A 168 -6.00 -3.72 5.79
CA PHE A 168 -6.13 -2.82 6.92
C PHE A 168 -6.27 -1.38 6.41
N LYS A 169 -7.26 -0.64 6.92
CA LYS A 169 -7.60 0.71 6.43
C LYS A 169 -7.74 0.74 4.90
N ASP A 170 -6.92 1.55 4.23
CA ASP A 170 -6.81 1.74 2.79
C ASP A 170 -5.64 0.97 2.17
N LYS A 171 -5.10 -0.03 2.88
CA LYS A 171 -3.90 -0.77 2.49
C LYS A 171 -4.16 -2.26 2.33
N VAL A 172 -3.47 -2.84 1.35
CA VAL A 172 -3.39 -4.28 1.09
C VAL A 172 -1.93 -4.69 1.07
N ALA A 173 -1.55 -5.73 1.81
CA ALA A 173 -0.22 -6.31 1.74
C ALA A 173 -0.27 -7.76 1.26
N LEU A 174 0.50 -8.09 0.23
CA LEU A 174 0.60 -9.44 -0.34
C LEU A 174 1.96 -10.04 0.00
N MET A 175 1.96 -11.16 0.72
CA MET A 175 3.18 -11.89 1.08
C MET A 175 3.48 -13.00 0.08
N LEU A 176 4.62 -12.87 -0.61
CA LEU A 176 5.16 -13.85 -1.55
C LEU A 176 6.29 -14.63 -0.90
N TRP A 177 5.93 -15.66 -0.12
CA TRP A 177 6.85 -16.44 0.72
C TRP A 177 8.08 -16.99 0.00
N LYS A 178 7.89 -17.59 -1.18
CA LYS A 178 8.99 -18.17 -1.98
C LYS A 178 10.10 -17.16 -2.31
N GLU A 179 9.73 -15.92 -2.53
CA GLU A 179 10.66 -14.85 -2.90
C GLU A 179 11.07 -13.97 -1.70
N SER A 180 10.49 -14.22 -0.51
CA SER A 180 10.60 -13.32 0.65
C SER A 180 10.32 -11.84 0.29
N VAL A 181 9.30 -11.63 -0.55
CA VAL A 181 8.86 -10.30 -1.01
C VAL A 181 7.49 -9.99 -0.43
N LEU A 182 7.33 -8.76 0.05
CA LEU A 182 6.04 -8.20 0.40
C LEU A 182 5.71 -7.05 -0.56
N LEU A 183 4.51 -7.09 -1.14
CA LEU A 183 3.94 -5.98 -1.89
C LEU A 183 2.97 -5.24 -0.98
N LEU A 184 3.27 -4.00 -0.63
CA LEU A 184 2.37 -3.12 0.11
C LEU A 184 1.71 -2.16 -0.88
N ILE A 185 0.39 -2.22 -0.97
CA ILE A 185 -0.44 -1.42 -1.87
C ILE A 185 -1.25 -0.48 -1.00
N GLU A 186 -1.09 0.82 -1.19
CA GLU A 186 -1.83 1.86 -0.47
C GLU A 186 -2.93 2.40 -1.39
N SER A 187 -4.06 1.71 -1.49
CA SER A 187 -5.20 2.10 -2.34
C SER A 187 -6.52 1.70 -1.70
N GLU A 188 -7.41 2.69 -1.54
CA GLU A 188 -8.74 2.49 -0.98
C GLU A 188 -9.56 1.52 -1.84
N GLU A 189 -9.46 1.63 -3.16
CA GLU A 189 -10.17 0.75 -4.09
C GLU A 189 -9.68 -0.69 -4.01
N ALA A 190 -8.36 -0.90 -3.93
CA ALA A 190 -7.79 -2.23 -3.75
C ALA A 190 -8.19 -2.84 -2.40
N ALA A 191 -8.11 -2.07 -1.31
CA ALA A 191 -8.51 -2.53 0.01
C ALA A 191 -10.00 -2.89 0.08
N ALA A 192 -10.87 -2.09 -0.54
CA ALA A 192 -12.30 -2.36 -0.59
C ALA A 192 -12.62 -3.66 -1.36
N ALA A 193 -12.01 -3.85 -2.54
CA ALA A 193 -12.20 -5.05 -3.34
C ALA A 193 -11.69 -6.32 -2.63
N GLU A 194 -10.53 -6.23 -1.99
CA GLU A 194 -9.95 -7.32 -1.21
C GLU A 194 -10.78 -7.66 0.03
N LYS A 195 -11.33 -6.64 0.70
CA LYS A 195 -12.26 -6.81 1.81
C LYS A 195 -13.52 -7.53 1.36
N GLU A 196 -14.12 -7.15 0.23
CA GLU A 196 -15.31 -7.84 -0.31
C GLU A 196 -15.02 -9.32 -0.58
N ARG A 197 -13.87 -9.62 -1.19
CA ARG A 197 -13.42 -11.00 -1.41
C ARG A 197 -13.25 -11.75 -0.09
N PHE A 198 -12.58 -11.14 0.89
CA PHE A 198 -12.42 -11.72 2.22
C PHE A 198 -13.77 -12.04 2.85
N GLU A 199 -14.72 -11.11 2.87
CA GLU A 199 -16.03 -11.32 3.48
C GLU A 199 -16.84 -12.42 2.80
N THR A 200 -16.70 -12.56 1.48
CA THR A 200 -17.34 -13.63 0.72
C THR A 200 -16.82 -15.00 1.16
N ILE A 201 -15.50 -15.14 1.31
CA ILE A 201 -14.88 -16.38 1.78
C ILE A 201 -15.21 -16.60 3.26
N TRP A 202 -15.14 -15.55 4.08
CA TRP A 202 -15.41 -15.59 5.51
C TRP A 202 -16.80 -16.17 5.82
N LYS A 203 -17.83 -15.78 5.07
CA LYS A 203 -19.21 -16.26 5.23
C LYS A 203 -19.36 -17.77 5.02
N THR A 204 -18.56 -18.37 4.14
CA THR A 204 -18.63 -19.80 3.81
C THR A 204 -17.58 -20.65 4.53
N ALA A 205 -16.56 -20.00 5.12
CA ALA A 205 -15.51 -20.66 5.89
C ALA A 205 -16.02 -21.25 7.22
N ARG A 206 -15.41 -22.37 7.64
CA ARG A 206 -15.78 -23.07 8.87
C ARG A 206 -15.20 -22.37 10.11
N THR A 207 -15.90 -22.42 11.24
CA THR A 207 -15.42 -21.89 12.53
C THR A 207 -14.57 -22.88 13.30
#